data_AF-A0A1S5R8A2-F1
#
_entry.id   AF-A0A1S5R8A2-F1
#
_cell.length_a   1.000
_cell.length_b   1.000
_cell.length_c   1.000
_cell.angle_alpha   90.00
_cell.angle_beta   90.00
_cell.angle_gamma   90.00
#
_symmetry.space_group_name_H-M   'P 1'
#
loop_
_entity.id
_entity.type
_entity.pdbx_description
1 polymer ?
#
loop_
_entity_poly.entity_id
_entity_poly.type
_entity_poly.pdbx_seq_one_letter_code
_entity_poly.pdbx_strand_id
1 'polypeptide(L)' 'MSGKRYPEEFKTEAVKQVVDRGYSVASVATRLDI' A
#
# COMPACT_ATOMS: atom_id res chain seq x y z
N MET A 1 8.93 18.84 9.99
CA MET A 1 8.55 17.41 10.05
C MET A 1 8.48 16.89 8.63
N SER A 2 9.41 16.03 8.21
CA SER A 2 9.30 15.36 6.91
C SER A 2 8.60 14.02 7.14
N GLY A 3 7.40 13.85 6.59
CA GLY A 3 6.68 12.58 6.64
C GLY A 3 7.43 11.49 5.86
N LYS A 4 7.24 10.22 6.23
CA LYS A 4 7.76 9.09 5.46
C LYS A 4 7.28 9.20 4.01
N ARG A 5 8.23 9.30 3.07
CA ARG A 5 7.94 9.31 1.63
C ARG A 5 8.18 7.93 1.07
N TYR A 6 7.12 7.30 0.60
CA TYR A 6 7.21 6.06 -0.14
C TYR A 6 7.43 6.36 -1.63
N PRO A 7 8.24 5.54 -2.34
CA PRO A 7 8.34 5.59 -3.80
C PRO A 7 6.97 5.45 -4.48
N GLU A 8 6.82 6.00 -5.68
CA GLU A 8 5.55 5.93 -6.42
C GLU A 8 5.22 4.49 -6.83
N GLU A 9 6.25 3.68 -7.10
CA GLU A 9 6.11 2.26 -7.40
C GLU A 9 5.51 1.51 -6.22
N PHE A 10 5.95 1.83 -4.99
CA PHE A 10 5.41 1.22 -3.78
C PHE A 10 3.92 1.54 -3.60
N LYS A 11 3.54 2.81 -3.79
CA LYS A 11 2.14 3.24 -3.70
C LYS A 11 1.28 2.55 -4.75
N THR A 12 1.78 2.48 -5.98
CA THR A 12 1.07 1.88 -7.12
C THR A 12 0.80 0.39 -6.87
N GLU A 13 1.79 -0.36 -6.40
CA GLU A 13 1.62 -1.78 -6.10
C GLU A 13 0.67 -2.02 -4.90
N ALA A 14 0.66 -1.13 -3.89
CA ALA A 14 -0.32 -1.20 -2.81
C ALA A 14 -1.76 -1.00 -3.32
N VAL A 15 -1.97 -0.07 -4.26
CA VAL A 15 -3.29 0.19 -4.87
C VAL A 15 -3.75 -1.01 -5.73
N LYS A 16 -2.87 -1.58 -6.56
CA LYS A 16 -3.20 -2.77 -7.37
C LYS A 16 -3.62 -3.97 -6.52
N GLN A 17 -3.02 -4.13 -5.34
CA GLN A 17 -3.43 -5.19 -4.41
C GLN A 17 -4.88 -5.04 -3.93
N VAL A 18 -5.36 -3.80 -3.77
CA VAL A 18 -6.75 -3.53 -3.37
C VAL A 18 -7.69 -3.65 -4.56
N VAL A 19 -7.34 -3.01 -5.68
CA VAL A 19 -8.24 -2.89 -6.85
C VAL A 19 -8.25 -4.17 -7.69
N ASP A 20 -7.08 -4.69 -8.05
CA ASP A 20 -6.97 -5.81 -8.99
C ASP A 20 -7.10 -7.16 -8.28
N ARG A 21 -6.50 -7.27 -7.08
CA ARG A 21 -6.51 -8.53 -6.30
C ARG A 21 -7.66 -8.60 -5.28
N GLY A 22 -8.40 -7.51 -5.08
CA GLY A 22 -9.56 -7.45 -4.19
C GLY A 22 -9.22 -7.59 -2.70
N TYR A 23 -7.97 -7.33 -2.29
CA TYR A 23 -7.62 -7.37 -0.87
C TYR A 23 -8.16 -6.17 -0.12
N SER A 24 -8.57 -6.38 1.13
CA SER A 24 -8.95 -5.28 2.00
C SER A 24 -7.75 -4.37 2.29
N VAL A 25 -8.00 -3.06 2.42
CA VAL A 25 -6.97 -2.07 2.77
C VAL A 25 -6.28 -2.46 4.08
N ALA A 26 -7.04 -2.96 5.07
CA ALA A 26 -6.49 -3.40 6.35
C ALA A 26 -5.50 -4.57 6.19
N SER A 27 -5.86 -5.58 5.38
CA SER A 27 -4.98 -6.73 5.12
C SER A 27 -3.70 -6.32 4.38
N VAL A 28 -3.79 -5.36 3.45
CA VAL A 28 -2.63 -4.82 2.74
C VAL A 28 -1.73 -4.03 3.69
N ALA A 29 -2.30 -3.18 4.55
CA ALA A 29 -1.55 -2.43 5.55
C ALA A 29 -0.81 -3.35 6.54
N THR A 30 -1.48 -4.38 7.07
CA THR A 30 -0.85 -5.37 7.96
C THR A 30 0.31 -6.12 7.29
N ARG A 31 0.21 -6.44 5.99
CA ARG A 31 1.30 -7.12 5.25
C ARG A 31 2.48 -6.21 4.96
N LEU A 32 2.23 -4.91 4.75
CA LEU A 32 3.26 -3.92 4.44
C LEU A 32 3.86 -3.28 5.70
N ASP A 33 3.31 -3.58 6.88
CA ASP A 33 3.71 -3.00 8.17
C ASP A 33 3.68 -1.45 8.14
N ILE A 34 2.60 -0.90 7.58
CA ILE A 34 2.35 0.56 7.46
C ILE A 34 1.04 0.98 8.13
#